data_AF-K3WSR6-F1
#
_entry.id   AF-K3WSR6-F1
#
_cell.length_a   1.000
_cell.length_b   1.000
_cell.length_c   1.000
_cell.angle_alpha   90.00
_cell.angle_beta   90.00
_cell.angle_gamma   90.00
#
_symmetry.space_group_name_H-M   'P 1'
#
loop_
_entity.id
_entity.type
_entity.pdbx_description
1 polymer ?
#
loop_
_entity_poly.entity_id
_entity_poly.type
_entity_poly.pdbx_seq_one_letter_code
_entity_poly.pdbx_strand_id
1 'polypeptide(L)'
;MATFSKKIGYESGDAMMVQGPHMLHEHVTSKLETALGRALPQMEVRFQNVSLSAEVAVTDTSNPKANLPTIANSVKNIVFKTLMIKNTGRKEILKNVSGVFKPGTITLLLGQPGSGKSALMKLLSGRFPVKSNIHVEGAITYNGQDQNSIKKTLPQFAAYVNQRDNHFPTLTVKETLEFAHTFCGGELTRRGEELLSNGTPEENLAALEAAKAMFAHYPEIIIKQLGLQNCQDTIVGNACFA
;
A
#
# COMPACT_ATOMS: atom_id res chain seq x y z
N MET A 1 30.45 27.11 -21.42
CA MET A 1 29.40 27.68 -20.57
C MET A 1 29.34 26.86 -19.30
N ALA A 2 29.80 27.38 -18.17
CA ALA A 2 29.69 26.70 -16.89
C ALA A 2 28.21 26.68 -16.48
N THR A 3 27.57 25.52 -16.54
CA THR A 3 26.29 25.28 -15.87
C THR A 3 26.53 25.44 -14.38
N PHE A 4 26.14 26.59 -13.82
CA PHE A 4 26.00 26.74 -12.37
C PHE A 4 24.99 25.69 -11.90
N SER A 5 25.48 24.57 -11.38
CA SER A 5 24.62 23.58 -10.72
C SER A 5 24.01 24.26 -9.49
N LYS A 6 22.72 24.60 -9.57
CA LYS A 6 21.99 25.20 -8.45
C LYS A 6 21.97 24.19 -7.31
N LYS A 7 22.63 24.48 -6.18
CA LYS A 7 22.60 23.61 -5.01
C LYS A 7 21.15 23.38 -4.55
N ILE A 8 20.88 22.18 -4.05
CA ILE A 8 19.58 21.82 -3.45
C ILE A 8 19.44 22.62 -2.16
N GLY A 9 18.41 23.46 -2.09
CA GLY A 9 18.00 24.19 -0.89
C GLY A 9 16.95 23.42 -0.09
N TYR A 10 16.75 23.79 1.17
CA TYR A 10 15.83 23.13 2.12
C TYR A 10 14.68 24.04 2.59
N GLU A 11 14.60 25.25 2.04
CA GLU A 11 13.64 26.28 2.42
C GLU A 11 12.23 26.09 1.86
N SER A 12 12.07 25.25 0.82
CA SER A 12 10.78 24.95 0.17
C SER A 12 10.85 23.66 -0.64
N GLY A 13 9.70 23.08 -0.98
CA GLY A 13 9.66 21.94 -1.91
C GLY A 13 10.20 22.30 -3.30
N ASP A 14 10.06 23.55 -3.73
CA ASP A 14 10.59 24.04 -4.99
C ASP A 14 12.12 24.10 -5.03
N ALA A 15 12.74 24.56 -3.95
CA ALA A 15 14.19 24.59 -3.77
C ALA A 15 14.79 23.18 -3.71
N MET A 16 14.10 22.25 -3.03
CA MET A 16 14.50 20.85 -2.96
C MET A 16 14.44 20.17 -4.33
N MET A 17 13.46 20.55 -5.15
CA MET A 17 13.23 19.99 -6.48
C MET A 17 13.94 20.75 -7.61
N VAL A 18 14.87 21.68 -7.32
CA VAL A 18 15.49 22.55 -8.32
C VAL A 18 16.28 21.79 -9.39
N GLN A 19 16.84 20.63 -9.04
CA GLN A 19 17.55 19.73 -9.96
C GLN A 19 16.70 18.51 -10.38
N GLY A 20 15.42 18.50 -10.02
CA GLY A 20 14.49 17.39 -10.27
C GLY A 20 14.52 16.27 -9.21
N PRO A 21 13.57 15.33 -9.29
CA PRO A 21 13.34 14.31 -8.26
C PRO A 21 14.50 13.32 -8.11
N HIS A 22 15.15 12.94 -9.21
CA HIS A 22 16.27 11.99 -9.16
C HIS A 22 17.43 12.55 -8.31
N MET A 23 17.83 13.79 -8.60
CA MET A 23 18.92 14.45 -7.87
C MET A 23 18.55 14.70 -6.40
N LEU A 24 17.28 15.03 -6.12
CA LEU A 24 16.80 15.13 -4.74
C LEU A 24 16.90 13.78 -4.00
N HIS A 25 16.45 12.69 -4.62
CA HIS A 25 16.54 11.35 -4.03
C HIS A 25 17.99 10.94 -3.79
N GLU A 26 18.89 11.15 -4.75
CA GLU A 26 20.33 10.86 -4.58
C GLU A 26 20.97 11.69 -3.46
N HIS A 27 20.64 12.99 -3.39
CA HIS A 27 21.13 13.90 -2.36
C HIS A 27 20.68 13.51 -0.95
N VAL A 28 19.42 13.10 -0.78
CA VAL A 28 18.92 12.65 0.54
C VAL A 28 19.40 11.25 0.88
N THR A 29 19.36 10.30 -0.07
CA THR A 29 19.83 8.93 0.16
C THR A 29 21.29 8.89 0.57
N SER A 30 22.18 9.59 -0.16
CA SER A 30 23.62 9.60 0.16
C SER A 30 23.89 10.08 1.59
N LYS A 31 23.22 11.15 2.03
CA LYS A 31 23.35 11.66 3.40
C LYS A 31 22.81 10.68 4.44
N LEU A 32 21.64 10.10 4.19
CA LEU A 32 21.05 9.11 5.09
C LEU A 32 21.93 7.87 5.20
N GLU A 33 22.48 7.34 4.11
CA GLU A 33 23.33 6.14 4.13
C GLU A 33 24.64 6.38 4.87
N THR A 34 25.26 7.55 4.69
CA THR A 34 26.45 7.96 5.46
C THR A 34 26.14 7.99 6.96
N ALA A 35 25.05 8.67 7.36
CA ALA A 35 24.71 8.82 8.77
C ALA A 35 24.17 7.51 9.40
N LEU A 36 23.57 6.62 8.59
CA LEU A 36 23.14 5.28 9.01
C LEU A 36 24.31 4.28 9.04
N GLY A 37 25.43 4.56 8.37
CA GLY A 37 26.56 3.64 8.21
C GLY A 37 26.26 2.41 7.35
N ARG A 38 25.18 2.44 6.57
CA ARG A 38 24.76 1.34 5.68
C ARG A 38 23.84 1.85 4.58
N ALA A 39 23.73 1.06 3.52
CA ALA A 39 22.75 1.30 2.46
C ALA A 39 21.32 1.27 3.02
N LEU A 40 20.42 2.07 2.41
CA LEU A 40 19.02 2.08 2.79
C LEU A 40 18.40 0.69 2.55
N PRO A 41 17.57 0.19 3.50
CA PRO A 41 17.02 -1.14 3.41
C PRO A 41 16.09 -1.25 2.20
N GLN A 42 16.32 -2.28 1.38
CA GLN A 42 15.46 -2.68 0.28
C GLN A 42 14.53 -3.81 0.73
N MET A 43 13.37 -3.97 0.09
CA MET A 43 12.38 -4.99 0.47
C MET A 43 12.17 -6.00 -0.65
N GLU A 44 12.61 -7.24 -0.44
CA GLU A 44 12.25 -8.40 -1.24
C GLU A 44 11.03 -9.09 -0.62
N VAL A 45 10.00 -9.36 -1.44
CA VAL A 45 8.84 -10.17 -1.02
C VAL A 45 8.88 -11.49 -1.77
N ARG A 46 8.92 -12.60 -1.03
CA ARG A 46 8.96 -13.95 -1.58
C ARG A 46 7.74 -14.73 -1.13
N PHE A 47 7.13 -15.47 -2.04
CA PHE A 47 6.01 -16.35 -1.74
C PHE A 47 6.26 -17.71 -2.38
N GLN A 48 5.99 -18.77 -1.61
CA GLN A 48 6.24 -20.15 -2.01
C GLN A 48 5.01 -20.99 -1.72
N ASN A 49 4.54 -21.66 -2.76
CA ASN A 49 3.45 -22.62 -2.74
C ASN A 49 2.18 -22.07 -2.08
N VAL A 50 1.89 -20.80 -2.35
CA VAL A 50 0.79 -20.09 -1.72
C VAL A 50 -0.54 -20.53 -2.33
N SER A 51 -1.37 -21.14 -1.50
CA SER A 51 -2.74 -21.52 -1.84
C SER A 51 -3.71 -20.77 -0.94
N LEU A 52 -4.77 -20.22 -1.53
CA LEU A 52 -5.81 -19.49 -0.83
C LEU A 52 -7.14 -20.10 -1.21
N SER A 53 -7.94 -20.46 -0.21
CA SER A 53 -9.26 -21.04 -0.40
C SER A 53 -10.26 -20.44 0.58
N ALA A 54 -11.53 -20.40 0.17
CA ALA A 54 -12.62 -19.92 0.99
C ALA A 54 -13.77 -20.93 0.97
N GLU A 55 -14.40 -21.18 2.13
CA GLU A 55 -15.64 -21.91 2.20
C GLU A 55 -16.79 -21.00 1.77
N VAL A 56 -17.57 -21.47 0.79
CA VAL A 56 -18.72 -20.77 0.23
C VAL A 56 -19.93 -21.68 0.35
N ALA A 57 -21.06 -21.15 0.80
CA ALA A 57 -22.32 -21.89 0.78
C ALA A 57 -22.71 -22.15 -0.68
N VAL A 58 -22.75 -23.42 -1.07
CA VAL A 58 -23.20 -23.84 -2.40
C VAL A 58 -24.71 -23.63 -2.45
N THR A 59 -25.16 -22.78 -3.38
CA THR A 59 -26.57 -22.70 -3.74
C THR A 59 -26.75 -23.57 -4.98
N ASP A 60 -27.51 -24.65 -4.86
CA ASP A 60 -27.86 -25.47 -6.00
C ASP A 60 -28.66 -24.63 -7.00
N THR A 61 -28.05 -24.28 -8.13
CA THR A 61 -28.68 -23.54 -9.23
C THR A 61 -29.54 -24.42 -10.13
N SER A 62 -30.07 -25.54 -9.62
CA SER A 62 -30.89 -26.50 -10.38
C SER A 62 -32.37 -26.10 -10.52
N ASN A 63 -32.76 -24.85 -10.24
CA ASN A 63 -34.11 -24.36 -10.51
C ASN A 63 -34.13 -22.90 -11.04
N PRO A 64 -34.06 -22.70 -12.36
CA PRO A 64 -34.35 -21.41 -12.98
C PRO A 64 -35.86 -21.30 -13.20
N LYS A 65 -36.63 -21.01 -12.15
CA LYS A 65 -37.97 -20.44 -12.31
C LYS A 65 -38.11 -19.26 -11.37
N ALA A 66 -37.86 -18.08 -11.93
CA ALA A 66 -38.23 -16.80 -11.35
C ALA A 66 -39.73 -16.84 -11.04
N ASN A 67 -40.07 -17.00 -9.77
CA ASN A 67 -41.43 -16.84 -9.27
C ASN A 67 -41.43 -15.61 -8.38
N LEU A 68 -42.30 -14.66 -8.73
CA LEU A 68 -42.51 -13.37 -8.06
C LEU A 68 -42.59 -13.52 -6.54
N PRO A 69 -42.05 -12.56 -5.76
CA PRO A 69 -42.00 -12.65 -4.30
C PRO A 69 -43.42 -12.48 -3.74
N THR A 70 -44.10 -13.61 -3.54
CA THR A 70 -45.35 -13.67 -2.78
C THR A 70 -45.01 -14.03 -1.34
N ILE A 71 -45.68 -13.42 -0.36
CA ILE A 71 -45.40 -13.56 1.09
C ILE A 71 -45.28 -15.05 1.51
N ALA A 72 -46.09 -15.93 0.91
CA ALA A 72 -46.03 -17.38 1.14
C ALA A 72 -44.70 -18.03 0.71
N ASN A 73 -44.11 -17.59 -0.42
CA ASN A 73 -42.81 -18.09 -0.87
C ASN A 73 -41.66 -17.57 0.00
N SER A 74 -41.78 -16.36 0.55
CA SER A 74 -40.77 -15.81 1.47
C SER A 74 -40.72 -16.60 2.78
N VAL A 75 -41.88 -16.94 3.36
CA VAL A 75 -41.96 -17.77 4.58
C VAL A 75 -41.48 -19.19 4.31
N LYS A 76 -41.87 -19.79 3.17
CA LYS A 76 -41.42 -21.13 2.78
C LYS A 76 -39.91 -21.16 2.55
N ASN A 77 -39.33 -20.13 1.93
CA ASN A 77 -37.88 -20.00 1.75
C ASN A 77 -37.15 -19.82 3.09
N ILE A 78 -37.71 -19.09 4.06
CA ILE A 78 -37.12 -18.96 5.40
C ILE A 78 -37.10 -20.32 6.10
N VAL A 79 -38.22 -21.04 6.11
CA VAL A 79 -38.32 -22.37 6.72
C VAL A 79 -37.39 -23.38 6.04
N PHE A 80 -37.31 -23.38 4.71
CA PHE A 80 -36.37 -24.22 3.96
C PHE A 80 -34.90 -23.89 4.26
N LYS A 81 -34.56 -22.62 4.44
CA LYS A 81 -33.19 -22.16 4.73
C LYS A 81 -32.74 -22.52 6.15
N THR A 82 -33.69 -22.70 7.07
CA THR A 82 -33.45 -23.13 8.46
C THR A 82 -33.32 -24.66 8.58
N LEU A 83 -33.98 -25.43 7.71
CA LEU A 83 -33.96 -26.90 7.70
C LEU A 83 -32.85 -27.51 6.81
N MET A 84 -32.34 -26.78 5.82
CA MET A 84 -31.28 -27.27 4.94
C MET A 84 -29.90 -27.08 5.60
N ILE A 85 -29.19 -28.19 5.80
CA ILE A 85 -27.75 -28.20 6.02
C ILE A 85 -27.13 -27.46 4.83
N LYS A 86 -26.54 -26.28 5.08
CA LYS A 86 -25.81 -25.56 4.04
C LYS A 86 -24.63 -26.44 3.62
N ASN A 87 -24.69 -27.02 2.43
CA ASN A 87 -23.52 -27.61 1.81
C ASN A 87 -22.49 -26.50 1.58
N THR A 88 -21.42 -26.51 2.37
CA THR A 88 -20.28 -25.60 2.19
C THR A 88 -19.30 -26.26 1.22
N GLY A 89 -18.98 -25.57 0.13
CA GLY A 89 -17.97 -25.98 -0.84
C GLY A 89 -16.71 -25.17 -0.64
N ARG A 90 -15.54 -25.82 -0.65
CA ARG A 90 -14.24 -25.13 -0.62
C ARG A 90 -13.93 -24.60 -2.02
N LYS A 91 -13.97 -23.28 -2.19
CA LYS A 91 -13.56 -22.59 -3.42
C LYS A 91 -12.11 -22.16 -3.31
N GLU A 92 -11.28 -22.70 -4.18
CA GLU A 92 -9.88 -22.32 -4.30
C GLU A 92 -9.76 -21.04 -5.15
N ILE A 93 -9.10 -20.01 -4.60
CA ILE A 93 -8.90 -18.69 -5.21
C ILE A 93 -7.50 -18.57 -5.80
N LEU A 94 -6.48 -19.05 -5.07
CA LEU A 94 -5.09 -19.16 -5.52
C LEU A 94 -4.65 -20.60 -5.37
N LYS A 95 -3.92 -21.12 -6.36
CA LYS A 95 -3.49 -22.52 -6.41
C LYS A 95 -1.97 -22.60 -6.51
N ASN A 96 -1.31 -22.95 -5.41
CA ASN A 96 0.12 -23.24 -5.36
C ASN A 96 1.00 -22.20 -6.10
N VAL A 97 0.82 -20.92 -5.77
CA VAL A 97 1.47 -19.80 -6.45
C VAL A 97 2.82 -19.49 -5.79
N SER A 98 3.87 -19.38 -6.60
CA SER A 98 5.24 -19.09 -6.15
C SER A 98 5.86 -17.95 -6.95
N GLY A 99 6.71 -17.14 -6.31
CA GLY A 99 7.34 -16.00 -6.96
C GLY A 99 8.12 -15.09 -6.01
N VAL A 100 8.78 -14.09 -6.59
CA VAL A 100 9.61 -13.12 -5.88
C VAL A 100 9.40 -11.74 -6.50
N PHE A 101 9.09 -10.75 -5.67
CA PHE A 101 9.13 -9.34 -6.03
C PHE A 101 10.46 -8.76 -5.55
N LYS A 102 11.31 -8.43 -6.52
CA LYS A 102 12.64 -7.88 -6.26
C LYS A 102 12.55 -6.37 -6.05
N PRO A 103 13.37 -5.81 -5.14
CA PRO A 103 13.46 -4.36 -4.98
C PRO A 103 13.85 -3.67 -6.30
N GLY A 104 13.35 -2.44 -6.50
CA GLY A 104 13.66 -1.64 -7.69
C GLY A 104 13.04 -2.13 -9.00
N THR A 105 12.12 -3.10 -8.95
CA THR A 105 11.44 -3.62 -10.15
C THR A 105 9.94 -3.30 -10.15
N ILE A 106 9.40 -3.07 -11.34
CA ILE A 106 7.95 -2.99 -11.55
C ILE A 106 7.49 -4.34 -12.10
N THR A 107 6.60 -5.01 -11.37
CA THR A 107 6.04 -6.30 -11.78
C THR A 107 4.59 -6.12 -12.24
N LEU A 108 4.31 -6.49 -13.50
CA LEU A 108 2.97 -6.43 -14.08
C LEU A 108 2.26 -7.79 -13.91
N LEU A 109 1.19 -7.83 -13.11
CA LEU A 109 0.38 -9.02 -12.89
C LEU A 109 -0.86 -9.03 -13.81
N LEU A 110 -0.86 -9.90 -14.81
CA LEU A 110 -1.95 -10.03 -15.78
C LEU A 110 -2.79 -11.29 -15.54
N GLY A 111 -4.08 -11.21 -15.87
CA GLY A 111 -5.01 -12.33 -15.80
C GLY A 111 -6.46 -11.90 -15.96
N GLN A 112 -7.32 -12.82 -16.37
CA GLN A 112 -8.75 -12.56 -16.56
C GLN A 112 -9.47 -12.11 -15.26
N PRO A 113 -10.60 -11.40 -15.34
CA PRO A 113 -11.43 -11.13 -14.17
C PRO A 113 -11.71 -12.40 -13.36
N GLY A 114 -11.62 -12.34 -12.03
CA GLY A 114 -11.80 -13.49 -11.15
C GLY A 114 -10.59 -14.41 -10.98
N SER A 115 -9.46 -14.18 -11.67
CA SER A 115 -8.24 -15.01 -11.57
C SER A 115 -7.46 -14.90 -10.25
N GLY A 116 -7.98 -14.18 -9.24
CA GLY A 116 -7.32 -14.06 -7.93
C GLY A 116 -6.26 -12.97 -7.80
N LYS A 117 -6.01 -12.12 -8.82
CA LYS A 117 -4.99 -11.05 -8.77
C LYS A 117 -5.09 -10.16 -7.52
N SER A 118 -6.27 -9.60 -7.28
CA SER A 118 -6.50 -8.74 -6.12
C SER A 118 -6.40 -9.51 -4.80
N ALA A 119 -6.70 -10.82 -4.80
CA ALA A 119 -6.54 -11.67 -3.64
C ALA A 119 -5.05 -11.89 -3.33
N LEU A 120 -4.23 -12.19 -4.35
CA LEU A 120 -2.77 -12.31 -4.23
C LEU A 120 -2.16 -11.00 -3.70
N MET A 121 -2.48 -9.85 -4.30
CA MET A 121 -1.95 -8.56 -3.86
C MET A 121 -2.34 -8.23 -2.42
N LYS A 122 -3.61 -8.47 -2.02
CA LYS A 122 -4.06 -8.26 -0.63
C LYS A 122 -3.38 -9.21 0.34
N LEU A 123 -3.11 -10.44 -0.07
CA LEU A 123 -2.40 -11.42 0.74
C LEU A 123 -0.94 -10.99 0.98
N LEU A 124 -0.25 -10.60 -0.09
CA LEU A 124 1.13 -10.08 -0.05
C LEU A 124 1.25 -8.69 0.60
N SER A 125 0.16 -7.98 0.84
CA SER A 125 0.18 -6.72 1.60
C SER A 125 -0.29 -6.89 3.04
N GLY A 126 -0.63 -8.12 3.45
CA GLY A 126 -1.24 -8.40 4.76
C GLY A 126 -2.63 -7.78 4.97
N ARG A 127 -3.31 -7.37 3.89
CA ARG A 127 -4.65 -6.76 3.91
C ARG A 127 -5.76 -7.75 3.54
N PHE A 128 -5.43 -9.03 3.38
CA PHE A 128 -6.43 -10.06 3.16
C PHE A 128 -7.22 -10.31 4.45
N PRO A 129 -8.55 -10.24 4.43
CA PRO A 129 -9.35 -10.48 5.63
C PRO A 129 -9.19 -11.93 6.06
N VAL A 130 -8.67 -12.16 7.26
CA VAL A 130 -8.62 -13.50 7.86
C VAL A 130 -9.95 -13.72 8.58
N LYS A 131 -10.79 -14.57 8.02
CA LYS A 131 -12.05 -15.03 8.61
C LYS A 131 -11.99 -16.54 8.78
N SER A 132 -12.81 -17.11 9.65
CA SER A 132 -12.83 -18.56 9.92
C SER A 132 -13.05 -19.43 8.68
N ASN A 133 -13.70 -18.88 7.65
CA ASN A 133 -13.99 -19.56 6.40
C ASN A 133 -12.89 -19.41 5.33
N ILE A 134 -11.70 -18.91 5.70
CA ILE A 134 -10.60 -18.61 4.79
C ILE A 134 -9.37 -19.40 5.24
N HIS A 135 -8.79 -20.17 4.32
CA HIS A 135 -7.59 -20.95 4.55
C HIS A 135 -6.47 -20.48 3.62
N VAL A 136 -5.34 -20.11 4.22
CA VAL A 136 -4.11 -19.75 3.54
C VAL A 136 -3.06 -20.80 3.88
N GLU A 137 -2.44 -21.35 2.84
CA GLU A 137 -1.35 -22.32 2.91
C GLU A 137 -0.13 -21.76 2.15
N GLY A 138 1.06 -22.31 2.43
CA GLY A 138 2.32 -21.84 1.86
C GLY A 138 3.07 -20.86 2.76
N ALA A 139 4.15 -20.28 2.24
CA ALA A 139 5.02 -19.36 2.97
C ALA A 139 5.14 -18.01 2.25
N ILE A 140 5.11 -16.92 3.02
CA ILE A 140 5.35 -15.56 2.53
C ILE A 140 6.40 -14.92 3.42
N THR A 141 7.49 -14.46 2.83
CA THR A 141 8.60 -13.83 3.55
C THR A 141 8.97 -12.47 2.99
N TYR A 142 9.49 -11.61 3.86
CA TYR A 142 9.93 -10.25 3.59
C TYR A 142 11.39 -10.14 4.03
N ASN A 143 12.33 -10.05 3.08
CA ASN A 143 13.77 -10.20 3.36
C ASN A 143 14.10 -11.45 4.20
N GLY A 144 13.40 -12.57 3.95
CA GLY A 144 13.57 -13.82 4.69
C GLY A 144 12.79 -13.92 6.01
N GLN A 145 12.19 -12.83 6.52
CA GLN A 145 11.34 -12.85 7.71
C GLN A 145 9.92 -13.32 7.37
N ASP A 146 9.36 -14.24 8.15
CA ASP A 146 7.99 -14.73 7.94
C ASP A 146 6.94 -13.61 8.09
N GLN A 147 5.92 -13.61 7.23
CA GLN A 147 4.85 -12.60 7.27
C GLN A 147 4.17 -12.51 8.65
N ASN A 148 4.02 -13.63 9.35
CA ASN A 148 3.35 -13.64 10.66
C ASN A 148 4.21 -12.99 11.74
N SER A 149 5.55 -13.10 11.66
CA SER A 149 6.45 -12.48 12.63
C SER A 149 6.44 -10.96 12.54
N ILE A 150 6.27 -10.42 11.32
CA ILE A 150 6.25 -8.98 11.07
C ILE A 150 4.84 -8.41 10.87
N LYS A 151 3.77 -9.17 11.11
CA LYS A 151 2.39 -8.76 10.78
C LYS A 151 1.99 -7.40 11.35
N LYS A 152 2.47 -7.05 12.53
CA LYS A 152 2.21 -5.76 13.20
C LYS A 152 2.92 -4.58 12.54
N THR A 153 4.11 -4.79 12.01
CA THR A 153 4.95 -3.76 11.37
C THR A 153 4.84 -3.79 9.85
N LEU A 154 4.23 -4.82 9.26
CA LEU A 154 4.05 -4.99 7.83
C LEU A 154 3.42 -3.76 7.13
N PRO A 155 2.44 -3.03 7.71
CA PRO A 155 1.94 -1.80 7.10
C PRO A 155 2.98 -0.69 6.92
N GLN A 156 4.13 -0.75 7.61
CA GLN A 156 5.25 0.17 7.44
C GLN A 156 6.10 -0.19 6.20
N PHE A 157 5.96 -1.41 5.68
CA PHE A 157 6.76 -1.94 4.57
C PHE A 157 5.94 -2.18 3.29
N ALA A 158 4.65 -2.46 3.42
CA ALA A 158 3.77 -2.79 2.31
C ALA A 158 2.47 -1.95 2.36
N ALA A 159 2.23 -1.21 1.28
CA ALA A 159 0.99 -0.48 1.05
C ALA A 159 0.17 -1.16 -0.05
N TYR A 160 -1.16 -1.13 0.08
CA TYR A 160 -2.10 -1.64 -0.91
C TYR A 160 -3.07 -0.54 -1.31
N VAL A 161 -3.07 -0.20 -2.60
CA VAL A 161 -4.01 0.75 -3.21
C VAL A 161 -5.21 -0.05 -3.74
N ASN A 162 -6.41 0.33 -3.33
CA ASN A 162 -7.64 -0.35 -3.74
C ASN A 162 -8.01 0.00 -5.19
N GLN A 163 -8.95 -0.75 -5.76
CA GLN A 163 -9.51 -0.42 -7.09
C GLN A 163 -10.40 0.82 -7.11
N ARG A 164 -10.91 1.22 -5.94
CA ARG A 164 -11.71 2.43 -5.76
C ARG A 164 -11.04 3.28 -4.72
N ASP A 165 -10.91 4.56 -5.04
CA ASP A 165 -10.36 5.55 -4.14
C ASP A 165 -11.49 6.19 -3.32
N ASN A 166 -11.22 6.40 -2.03
CA ASN A 166 -12.14 7.03 -1.10
C ASN A 166 -11.47 8.29 -0.54
N HIS A 167 -11.86 9.44 -1.07
CA HIS A 167 -11.34 10.75 -0.70
C HIS A 167 -12.46 11.61 -0.13
N PHE A 168 -12.12 12.49 0.81
CA PHE A 168 -13.08 13.41 1.40
C PHE A 168 -13.67 14.35 0.34
N PRO A 169 -15.00 14.49 0.25
CA PRO A 169 -15.71 15.26 -0.80
C PRO A 169 -15.36 16.75 -0.83
N THR A 170 -14.78 17.28 0.24
CA THR A 170 -14.51 18.71 0.42
C THR A 170 -13.04 19.07 0.27
N LEU A 171 -12.13 18.10 0.15
CA LEU A 171 -10.69 18.36 0.08
C LEU A 171 -10.21 18.41 -1.37
N THR A 172 -9.35 19.38 -1.64
CA THR A 172 -8.56 19.47 -2.87
C THR A 172 -7.48 18.37 -2.91
N VAL A 173 -6.84 18.17 -4.08
CA VAL A 173 -5.66 17.30 -4.22
C VAL A 173 -4.60 17.67 -3.17
N LYS A 174 -4.29 18.96 -3.04
CA LYS A 174 -3.26 19.46 -2.12
C LYS A 174 -3.63 19.18 -0.67
N GLU A 175 -4.83 19.57 -0.25
CA GLU A 175 -5.29 19.34 1.13
C GLU A 175 -5.38 17.84 1.46
N THR A 176 -5.71 16.99 0.48
CA THR A 176 -5.72 15.53 0.65
C THR A 176 -4.32 14.99 0.94
N LEU A 177 -3.30 15.48 0.24
CA LEU A 177 -1.90 15.09 0.46
C LEU A 177 -1.38 15.62 1.80
N GLU A 178 -1.69 16.87 2.15
CA GLU A 178 -1.32 17.48 3.44
C GLU A 178 -1.97 16.77 4.62
N PHE A 179 -3.26 16.44 4.50
CA PHE A 179 -3.99 15.63 5.47
C PHE A 179 -3.32 14.28 5.64
N ALA A 180 -3.09 13.54 4.55
CA ALA A 180 -2.43 12.23 4.62
C ALA A 180 -1.04 12.33 5.26
N HIS A 181 -0.24 13.34 4.87
CA HIS A 181 1.10 13.56 5.38
C HIS A 181 1.13 13.80 6.90
N THR A 182 0.14 14.51 7.45
CA THR A 182 0.03 14.77 8.89
C THR A 182 -0.10 13.48 9.72
N PHE A 183 -0.69 12.42 9.14
CA PHE A 183 -0.86 11.12 9.79
C PHE A 183 0.15 10.06 9.32
N CYS A 184 0.91 10.33 8.27
CA CYS A 184 1.86 9.39 7.68
C CYS A 184 3.30 9.87 7.91
N GLY A 185 3.98 9.25 8.88
CA GLY A 185 5.43 9.38 9.05
C GLY A 185 5.84 10.08 10.35
N GLY A 186 6.94 10.82 10.29
CA GLY A 186 7.51 11.54 11.43
C GLY A 186 8.42 10.70 12.33
N GLU A 187 8.44 9.37 12.21
CA GLU A 187 9.30 8.53 13.06
C GLU A 187 10.79 8.79 12.81
N LEU A 188 11.20 8.98 11.55
CA LEU A 188 12.57 9.37 11.20
C LEU A 188 12.88 10.79 11.70
N THR A 189 11.90 11.68 11.77
CA THR A 189 12.06 13.02 12.34
C THR A 189 12.17 12.96 13.87
N ARG A 190 11.42 12.06 14.52
CA ARG A 190 11.32 11.89 15.97
C ARG A 190 12.54 11.16 16.55
N ARG A 191 13.04 10.16 15.84
CA ARG A 191 14.16 9.29 16.26
C ARG A 191 15.41 9.48 15.39
N GLY A 192 15.42 10.50 14.55
CA GLY A 192 16.51 10.74 13.60
C GLY A 192 17.85 10.90 14.30
N GLU A 193 17.89 11.58 15.44
CA GLU A 193 19.12 11.78 16.23
C GLU A 193 19.68 10.46 16.77
N GLU A 194 18.83 9.51 17.14
CA GLU A 194 19.27 8.17 17.55
C GLU A 194 19.76 7.34 16.36
N LEU A 195 19.01 7.37 15.25
CA LEU A 195 19.22 6.50 14.10
C LEU A 195 20.35 6.98 13.17
N LEU A 196 20.56 8.29 13.06
CA LEU A 196 21.53 8.94 12.17
C LEU A 196 22.77 9.36 12.97
N SER A 197 23.47 8.38 13.54
CA SER A 197 24.54 8.61 14.51
C SER A 197 25.89 7.97 14.14
N ASN A 198 25.98 7.28 12.99
CA ASN A 198 27.16 6.52 12.60
C ASN A 198 28.17 7.31 11.75
N GLY A 199 27.80 8.48 11.22
CA GLY A 199 28.70 9.39 10.50
C GLY A 199 29.43 10.37 11.42
N THR A 200 30.16 11.31 10.83
CA THR A 200 30.71 12.47 11.57
C THR A 200 29.58 13.37 12.10
N PRO A 201 29.81 14.21 13.13
CA PRO A 201 28.80 15.13 13.63
C PRO A 201 28.19 16.03 12.55
N GLU A 202 29.00 16.50 11.61
CA GLU A 202 28.57 17.33 10.48
C GLU A 202 27.69 16.54 9.49
N GLU A 203 28.07 15.30 9.17
CA GLU A 203 27.29 14.44 8.27
C GLU A 203 25.95 14.02 8.88
N ASN A 204 25.94 13.67 10.17
CA ASN A 204 24.74 13.32 10.91
C ASN A 204 23.76 14.50 10.97
N LEU A 205 24.27 15.71 11.25
CA LEU A 205 23.47 16.93 11.22
C LEU A 205 22.90 17.19 9.83
N ALA A 206 23.73 17.09 8.78
CA ALA A 206 23.29 17.29 7.40
C ALA A 206 22.23 16.27 6.96
N ALA A 207 22.32 15.01 7.40
CA ALA A 207 21.33 13.98 7.14
C ALA A 207 20.01 14.26 7.88
N LEU A 208 20.10 14.69 9.14
CA LEU A 208 18.94 15.06 9.94
C LEU A 208 18.22 16.27 9.35
N GLU A 209 18.95 17.31 8.93
CA GLU A 209 18.39 18.48 8.25
C GLU A 209 17.72 18.09 6.94
N ALA A 210 18.37 17.26 6.11
CA ALA A 210 17.80 16.78 4.86
C ALA A 210 16.49 16.00 5.08
N ALA A 211 16.47 15.11 6.07
CA ALA A 211 15.28 14.33 6.42
C ALA A 211 14.15 15.21 6.97
N LYS A 212 14.47 16.17 7.85
CA LYS A 212 13.52 17.14 8.41
C LYS A 212 12.92 18.01 7.30
N ALA A 213 13.74 18.54 6.40
CA ALA A 213 13.29 19.36 5.28
C ALA A 213 12.42 18.56 4.29
N MET A 214 12.83 17.34 3.94
CA MET A 214 12.05 16.46 3.06
C MET A 214 10.69 16.14 3.67
N PHE A 215 10.63 15.89 4.99
CA PHE A 215 9.36 15.68 5.68
C PHE A 215 8.52 16.97 5.67
N ALA A 216 9.07 18.10 6.07
CA ALA A 216 8.34 19.37 6.16
C ALA A 216 7.72 19.82 4.82
N HIS A 217 8.40 19.55 3.71
CA HIS A 217 7.95 19.94 2.37
C HIS A 217 7.41 18.77 1.53
N TYR A 218 7.13 17.62 2.16
CA TYR A 218 6.76 16.40 1.45
C TYR A 218 5.53 16.56 0.52
N PRO A 219 4.42 17.21 0.95
CA PRO A 219 3.27 17.40 0.07
C PRO A 219 3.61 18.18 -1.20
N GLU A 220 4.38 19.26 -1.09
CA GLU A 220 4.82 20.08 -2.23
C GLU A 220 5.74 19.30 -3.17
N ILE A 221 6.69 18.55 -2.62
CA ILE A 221 7.61 17.69 -3.36
C ILE A 221 6.81 16.66 -4.18
N ILE A 222 5.82 16.00 -3.56
CA ILE A 222 4.98 15.00 -4.23
C ILE A 222 4.12 15.62 -5.33
N ILE A 223 3.48 16.77 -5.09
CA ILE A 223 2.71 17.49 -6.12
C ILE A 223 3.59 17.77 -7.33
N LYS A 224 4.82 18.25 -7.11
CA LYS A 224 5.75 18.58 -8.19
C LYS A 224 6.30 17.35 -8.90
N GLN A 225 6.63 16.30 -8.14
CA GLN A 225 7.16 15.04 -8.66
C GLN A 225 6.14 14.30 -9.52
N LEU A 226 4.85 14.36 -9.15
CA LEU A 226 3.76 13.73 -9.89
C LEU A 226 3.15 14.61 -10.99
N GLY A 227 3.58 15.86 -11.12
CA GLY A 227 3.04 16.77 -12.15
C GLY A 227 1.62 17.27 -11.84
N LEU A 228 1.24 17.35 -10.57
CA LEU A 228 -0.12 17.68 -10.11
C LEU A 228 -0.35 19.19 -9.92
N GLN A 229 0.61 20.05 -10.26
CA GLN A 229 0.53 21.49 -10.00
C GLN A 229 -0.73 22.11 -10.61
N ASN A 230 -1.11 21.68 -11.82
CA ASN A 230 -2.27 22.21 -12.55
C ASN A 230 -3.61 21.78 -11.97
N CYS A 231 -3.65 20.74 -11.14
CA CYS A 231 -4.88 20.21 -10.53
C CYS A 231 -4.84 20.24 -9.00
N GLN A 232 -3.83 20.86 -8.39
CA GLN A 232 -3.63 20.82 -6.93
C GLN A 232 -4.83 21.40 -6.14
N ASP A 233 -5.55 22.36 -6.73
CA ASP A 233 -6.73 23.01 -6.15
C ASP A 233 -8.05 22.35 -6.60
N THR A 234 -7.98 21.22 -7.31
CA THR A 234 -9.17 20.48 -7.75
C THR A 234 -9.66 19.55 -6.64
N ILE A 235 -10.97 19.54 -6.40
CA ILE A 235 -11.61 18.62 -5.45
C ILE A 235 -11.64 17.20 -6.04
N VAL A 236 -11.14 16.22 -5.29
CA VAL A 236 -11.00 14.80 -5.74
C VAL A 236 -12.01 13.86 -5.06
N GLY A 237 -12.70 14.35 -4.02
CA GLY A 237 -13.52 13.51 -3.16
C GLY A 237 -14.75 12.90 -3.82
N ASN A 238 -15.03 11.64 -3.45
CA ASN A 238 -16.18 10.88 -3.92
C ASN A 238 -17.20 10.74 -2.78
N ALA A 239 -18.25 11.60 -2.80
CA ALA A 239 -19.58 11.45 -2.17
C ALA A 239 -20.03 12.68 -1.35
N CYS A 240 -20.93 13.47 -1.94
CA CYS A 240 -21.99 14.18 -1.22
C CYS A 240 -23.33 13.39 -1.20
N PHE A 241 -23.36 12.13 -1.65
CA PHE A 241 -24.58 11.32 -1.64
C PHE A 241 -24.26 9.90 -1.17
N ALA A 242 -24.58 9.64 0.10
CA ALA A 242 -24.74 8.31 0.69
C ALA A 242 -26.20 7.86 0.54
#